data_AF-A0A924Y813-F1
#
_entry.id   AF-A0A924Y813-F1
#
_cell.length_a   1.000
_cell.length_b   1.000
_cell.length_c   1.000
_cell.angle_alpha   90.00
_cell.angle_beta   90.00
_cell.angle_gamma   90.00
#
_symmetry.space_group_name_H-M   'P 1'
#
loop_
_entity.id
_entity.type
_entity.pdbx_description
1 polymer ?
#
loop_
_entity_poly.entity_id
_entity_poly.type
_entity_poly.pdbx_seq_one_letter_code
_entity_poly.pdbx_strand_id
1 'polypeptide(L)'
;MTRTERFAFGGVAALLTILSVAPFAQASGSAPIMTSMIGAQEGPWGPPPPGGGSPRNGGPGGSRGPRRMPPPISAATIPAETMTAYLKLTGTQVGKIRELHAALREEMRPPRGAGGSGQRPQPPSPTERQARTRAIDAAIQEASAAVTDLLNEEQKLRLVTLLQAFDALRAGRIPPPALRDLQLTEAQWTQLGALGKNATHETILALLTDAQKAALESSRPGPDGRGRPPHEGPPPPGGFGPDGPPPPDGFQ
;
A
#
# COMPACT_ATOMS: atom_id res chain seq x y z
N MET A 1 15.29 -33.10 -21.00
CA MET A 1 15.44 -33.40 -19.56
C MET A 1 14.51 -32.47 -18.79
N THR A 2 13.27 -32.90 -18.55
CA THR A 2 12.21 -32.13 -17.88
C THR A 2 11.92 -32.80 -16.55
N ARG A 3 12.32 -32.18 -15.44
CA ARG A 3 12.11 -32.71 -14.09
C ARG A 3 10.91 -32.01 -13.47
N THR A 4 9.74 -32.64 -13.60
CA THR A 4 8.50 -32.25 -12.93
C THR A 4 8.47 -32.91 -11.56
N GLU A 5 8.88 -32.19 -10.51
CA GLU A 5 8.75 -32.67 -9.12
C GLU A 5 7.37 -32.29 -8.59
N ARG A 6 6.51 -33.31 -8.46
CA ARG A 6 5.23 -33.26 -7.76
C ARG A 6 5.50 -33.34 -6.25
N PHE A 7 5.23 -32.27 -5.52
CA PHE A 7 5.15 -32.33 -4.06
C PHE A 7 3.84 -33.01 -3.65
N ALA A 8 3.95 -34.26 -3.20
CA ALA A 8 2.89 -34.96 -2.51
C ALA A 8 2.84 -34.46 -1.05
N PHE A 9 1.86 -33.62 -0.73
CA PHE A 9 1.50 -33.33 0.66
C PHE A 9 0.64 -34.49 1.19
N GLY A 10 1.21 -35.23 2.14
CA GLY A 10 0.53 -36.30 2.86
C GLY A 10 -0.69 -35.78 3.59
N GLY A 11 -1.81 -36.47 3.39
CA GLY A 11 -3.09 -36.16 4.01
C GLY A 11 -3.06 -36.36 5.51
N VAL A 12 -3.49 -35.31 6.22
CA VAL A 12 -4.00 -35.43 7.58
C VAL A 12 -5.52 -35.46 7.46
N ALA A 13 -6.11 -36.65 7.63
CA ALA A 13 -7.54 -36.82 7.76
C ALA A 13 -7.98 -36.22 9.09
N ALA A 14 -8.39 -34.95 9.08
CA ALA A 14 -9.05 -34.32 10.22
C ALA A 14 -10.54 -34.65 10.16
N LEU A 15 -11.03 -35.30 11.23
CA LEU A 15 -12.46 -35.50 11.50
C LEU A 15 -13.18 -34.14 11.41
N LEU A 16 -14.05 -34.01 10.41
CA LEU A 16 -14.93 -32.88 10.22
C LEU A 16 -16.13 -33.02 11.17
N THR A 17 -16.05 -32.42 12.36
CA THR A 17 -17.24 -32.22 13.20
C THR A 17 -18.09 -31.12 12.57
N ILE A 18 -19.18 -31.52 11.91
CA ILE A 18 -20.17 -30.62 11.31
C ILE A 18 -20.93 -29.93 12.45
N LEU A 19 -20.48 -28.75 12.89
CA LEU A 19 -21.37 -27.81 13.58
C LEU A 19 -22.29 -27.18 12.53
N SER A 20 -23.55 -27.60 12.57
CA SER A 20 -24.64 -27.01 11.79
C SER A 20 -24.84 -25.55 12.23
N VAL A 21 -24.28 -24.61 11.48
CA VAL A 21 -24.60 -23.18 11.61
C VAL A 21 -25.89 -22.95 10.85
N ALA A 22 -26.95 -22.62 11.58
CA ALA A 22 -28.26 -22.30 11.01
C ALA A 22 -28.15 -21.17 9.96
N PRO A 23 -28.90 -21.23 8.85
CA PRO A 23 -28.91 -20.17 7.87
C PRO A 23 -29.58 -18.93 8.46
N PHE A 24 -28.80 -17.85 8.59
CA PHE A 24 -29.32 -16.52 8.87
C PHE A 24 -30.16 -16.09 7.65
N ALA A 25 -31.48 -16.18 7.79
CA ALA A 25 -32.43 -15.73 6.79
C ALA A 25 -32.27 -14.21 6.59
N GLN A 26 -31.57 -13.85 5.51
CA GLN A 26 -31.49 -12.48 5.04
C GLN A 26 -32.85 -12.12 4.44
N ALA A 27 -33.68 -11.42 5.22
CA ALA A 27 -34.92 -10.84 4.73
C ALA A 27 -34.60 -9.75 3.70
N SER A 28 -34.59 -10.13 2.43
CA SER A 28 -34.48 -9.24 1.28
C SER A 28 -35.80 -8.48 1.08
N GLY A 29 -35.98 -7.41 1.85
CA GLY A 29 -36.96 -6.37 1.56
C GLY A 29 -36.50 -5.53 0.37
N SER A 30 -36.91 -5.94 -0.84
CA SER A 30 -36.75 -5.13 -2.04
C SER A 30 -37.72 -3.96 -1.99
N ALA A 31 -37.24 -2.78 -1.60
CA ALA A 31 -37.97 -1.53 -1.82
C ALA A 31 -37.77 -1.09 -3.28
N PRO A 32 -38.83 -0.73 -4.02
CA PRO A 32 -38.70 -0.17 -5.36
C PRO A 32 -38.01 1.19 -5.28
N ILE A 33 -36.82 1.30 -5.88
CA ILE A 33 -36.17 2.59 -6.14
C ILE A 33 -37.02 3.29 -7.21
N MET A 34 -37.89 4.21 -6.80
CA MET A 34 -38.55 5.12 -7.72
C MET A 34 -37.48 6.03 -8.34
N THR A 35 -37.27 5.83 -9.64
CA THR A 35 -36.49 6.71 -10.50
C THR A 35 -37.20 8.06 -10.57
N SER A 36 -36.76 8.99 -9.74
CA SER A 36 -37.10 10.40 -9.90
C SER A 36 -36.34 10.94 -11.11
N MET A 37 -37.07 11.12 -12.21
CA MET A 37 -36.69 12.03 -13.28
C MET A 37 -36.56 13.43 -12.69
N ILE A 38 -35.34 13.92 -12.52
CA ILE A 38 -35.05 15.31 -12.16
C ILE A 38 -34.41 15.97 -13.38
N GLY A 39 -34.96 17.14 -13.72
CA GLY A 39 -34.86 17.79 -15.01
C GLY A 39 -33.46 18.18 -15.44
N ALA A 40 -33.30 18.16 -16.76
CA ALA A 40 -32.27 18.92 -17.46
C ALA A 40 -32.46 20.42 -17.13
N GLN A 41 -31.61 20.94 -16.25
CA GLN A 41 -31.46 22.37 -16.05
C GLN A 41 -30.31 22.84 -16.93
N GLU A 42 -30.68 23.39 -18.09
CA GLU A 42 -29.79 24.07 -19.02
C GLU A 42 -29.20 25.30 -18.33
N GLY A 43 -27.94 25.18 -17.87
CA GLY A 43 -27.16 26.30 -17.36
C GLY A 43 -26.64 27.18 -18.51
N PRO A 44 -26.62 28.52 -18.35
CA PRO A 44 -26.19 29.45 -19.38
C PRO A 44 -24.67 29.39 -19.57
N TRP A 45 -24.24 28.72 -20.64
CA TRP A 45 -22.90 28.78 -21.18
C TRP A 45 -22.61 30.19 -21.71
N GLY A 46 -22.17 31.09 -20.83
CA GLY A 46 -21.49 32.30 -21.23
C GLY A 46 -20.11 31.97 -21.82
N PRO A 47 -19.66 32.65 -22.89
CA PRO A 47 -18.31 32.47 -23.41
C PRO A 47 -17.27 32.90 -22.37
N PRO A 48 -16.15 32.15 -22.22
CA PRO A 48 -15.07 32.58 -21.34
C PRO A 48 -14.45 33.90 -21.83
N PRO A 49 -14.03 34.79 -20.92
CA PRO A 49 -13.42 36.06 -21.30
C PRO A 49 -12.08 35.83 -22.04
N PRO A 50 -11.81 36.59 -23.11
CA PRO A 50 -10.50 36.61 -23.76
C PRO A 50 -9.57 37.50 -22.94
N GLY A 51 -8.86 36.89 -21.97
CA GLY A 51 -7.89 37.57 -21.11
C GLY A 51 -6.50 36.99 -21.30
N GLY A 52 -5.66 37.71 -22.04
CA GLY A 52 -4.26 37.37 -22.26
C GLY A 52 -3.39 37.50 -21.01
N GLY A 53 -2.28 36.76 -21.00
CA GLY A 53 -1.31 36.80 -19.90
C GLY A 53 -0.19 35.77 -20.04
N SER A 54 0.68 36.02 -21.01
CA SER A 54 2.11 35.64 -21.11
C SER A 54 2.60 34.18 -20.96
N PRO A 55 3.59 33.79 -21.80
CA PRO A 55 4.21 32.48 -21.79
C PRO A 55 5.25 32.39 -20.66
N ARG A 56 5.03 31.50 -19.69
CA ARG A 56 6.13 30.97 -18.89
C ARG A 56 6.25 29.48 -19.15
N ASN A 57 7.47 29.14 -19.56
CA ASN A 57 8.00 27.86 -19.96
C ASN A 57 7.90 26.80 -18.83
N GLY A 58 6.69 26.44 -18.42
CA GLY A 58 6.38 25.32 -17.55
C GLY A 58 5.86 24.19 -18.42
N GLY A 59 6.72 23.21 -18.68
CA GLY A 59 6.44 22.08 -19.56
C GLY A 59 5.09 21.40 -19.28
N PRO A 60 4.50 20.73 -20.28
CA PRO A 60 3.13 20.22 -20.26
C PRO A 60 2.88 19.46 -18.97
N GLY A 61 2.10 20.10 -18.09
CA GLY A 61 1.72 19.58 -16.80
C GLY A 61 1.02 18.25 -17.01
N GLY A 62 1.76 17.18 -16.73
CA GLY A 62 1.23 15.83 -16.70
C GLY A 62 -0.02 15.87 -15.84
N SER A 63 -1.16 15.59 -16.47
CA SER A 63 -2.45 15.46 -15.81
C SER A 63 -2.20 14.68 -14.54
N ARG A 64 -2.41 15.32 -13.38
CA ARG A 64 -2.36 14.64 -12.08
C ARG A 64 -3.43 13.57 -12.16
N GLY A 65 -3.01 12.37 -12.57
CA GLY A 65 -3.89 11.25 -12.79
C GLY A 65 -4.73 11.03 -11.54
N PRO A 66 -5.94 10.46 -11.68
CA PRO A 66 -6.80 10.19 -10.55
C PRO A 66 -5.95 9.54 -9.45
N ARG A 67 -5.91 10.19 -8.28
CA ARG A 67 -5.09 9.75 -7.15
C ARG A 67 -5.46 8.29 -6.92
N ARG A 68 -4.57 7.36 -7.27
CA ARG A 68 -4.80 5.94 -7.05
C ARG A 68 -5.08 5.80 -5.56
N MET A 69 -6.29 5.34 -5.22
CA MET A 69 -6.59 5.03 -3.83
C MET A 69 -5.55 4.02 -3.36
N PRO A 70 -5.03 4.16 -2.13
CA PRO A 70 -4.14 3.17 -1.57
C PRO A 70 -4.83 1.79 -1.60
N PRO A 71 -4.09 0.71 -1.85
CA PRO A 71 -4.67 -0.63 -1.86
C PRO A 71 -5.37 -0.93 -0.53
N PRO A 72 -6.38 -1.81 -0.53
CA PRO A 72 -7.00 -2.27 0.71
C PRO A 72 -5.95 -2.95 1.59
N ILE A 73 -6.11 -2.80 2.90
CA ILE A 73 -5.23 -3.46 3.87
C ILE A 73 -5.67 -4.92 3.96
N SER A 74 -4.69 -5.81 3.90
CA SER A 74 -4.88 -7.26 3.93
C SER A 74 -3.79 -7.92 4.78
N ALA A 75 -3.99 -9.19 5.14
CA ALA A 75 -3.05 -9.94 5.97
C ALA A 75 -1.62 -9.94 5.40
N ALA A 76 -1.47 -10.05 4.08
CA ALA A 76 -0.17 -10.07 3.41
C ALA A 76 0.53 -8.69 3.32
N THR A 77 -0.17 -7.62 3.66
CA THR A 77 0.37 -6.25 3.62
C THR A 77 0.76 -5.72 5.00
N ILE A 78 0.39 -6.43 6.07
CA ILE A 78 0.77 -6.09 7.44
C ILE A 78 2.20 -6.58 7.69
N PRO A 79 3.11 -5.76 8.26
CA PRO A 79 4.45 -6.21 8.61
C PRO A 79 4.43 -7.45 9.52
N ALA A 80 5.29 -8.43 9.25
CA ALA A 80 5.37 -9.67 10.02
C ALA A 80 5.69 -9.41 11.50
N GLU A 81 6.47 -8.37 11.78
CA GLU A 81 6.82 -7.92 13.14
C GLU A 81 5.58 -7.47 13.91
N THR A 82 4.67 -6.71 13.26
CA THR A 82 3.40 -6.27 13.84
C THR A 82 2.49 -7.46 14.12
N MET A 83 2.38 -8.39 13.16
CA MET A 83 1.62 -9.62 13.36
C MET A 83 2.19 -10.47 14.50
N THR A 84 3.52 -10.57 14.61
CA THR A 84 4.19 -11.35 15.66
C THR A 84 3.88 -10.79 17.04
N ALA A 85 3.99 -9.46 17.19
CA ALA A 85 3.72 -8.79 18.47
C ALA A 85 2.25 -8.95 18.91
N TYR A 86 1.29 -8.80 17.98
CA TYR A 86 -0.13 -8.79 18.32
C TYR A 86 -0.79 -10.18 18.34
N LEU A 87 -0.46 -11.04 17.36
CA LEU A 87 -1.05 -12.38 17.22
C LEU A 87 -0.26 -13.46 17.96
N LYS A 88 0.87 -13.09 18.61
CA LYS A 88 1.74 -14.02 19.33
C LYS A 88 2.15 -15.20 18.45
N LEU A 89 2.64 -14.89 17.24
CA LEU A 89 3.02 -15.90 16.25
C LEU A 89 4.19 -16.76 16.74
N THR A 90 4.16 -18.05 16.41
CA THR A 90 5.28 -18.97 16.63
C THR A 90 6.42 -18.65 15.66
N GLY A 91 7.66 -19.01 16.01
CA GLY A 91 8.83 -18.79 15.13
C GLY A 91 8.64 -19.40 13.73
N THR A 92 8.02 -20.57 13.64
CA THR A 92 7.68 -21.23 12.37
C THR A 92 6.68 -20.44 11.54
N GLN A 93 5.62 -19.91 12.16
CA GLN A 93 4.64 -19.05 11.46
C GLN A 93 5.31 -17.77 10.94
N VAL A 94 6.17 -17.13 11.75
CA VAL A 94 6.91 -15.92 11.35
C VAL A 94 7.80 -16.18 10.13
N GLY A 95 8.51 -17.31 10.10
CA GLY A 95 9.33 -17.72 8.96
C GLY A 95 8.52 -17.80 7.66
N LYS A 96 7.40 -18.53 7.68
CA LYS A 96 6.53 -18.70 6.51
C LYS A 96 5.89 -17.39 6.05
N ILE A 97 5.44 -16.55 6.99
CA ILE A 97 4.86 -15.24 6.66
C ILE A 97 5.92 -14.33 6.00
N ARG A 98 7.17 -14.36 6.48
CA ARG A 98 8.28 -13.60 5.85
C ARG A 98 8.58 -14.07 4.43
N GLU A 99 8.54 -15.37 4.17
CA GLU A 99 8.69 -15.93 2.83
C GLU A 99 7.57 -15.46 1.90
N LEU A 100 6.30 -15.51 2.35
CA LEU A 100 5.16 -14.99 1.60
C LEU A 100 5.30 -13.48 1.31
N HIS A 101 5.73 -12.68 2.29
CA HIS A 101 5.97 -11.25 2.09
C HIS A 101 7.14 -10.97 1.13
N ALA A 102 8.20 -11.79 1.15
CA ALA A 102 9.31 -11.67 0.23
C ALA A 102 8.89 -11.98 -1.21
N ALA A 103 8.13 -13.05 -1.41
CA ALA A 103 7.55 -13.41 -2.72
C ALA A 103 6.63 -12.31 -3.25
N LEU A 104 5.72 -11.81 -2.41
CA LEU A 104 4.82 -10.72 -2.77
C LEU A 104 5.59 -9.44 -3.13
N ARG A 105 6.68 -9.13 -2.42
CA ARG A 105 7.51 -7.95 -2.72
C ARG A 105 8.20 -8.06 -4.08
N GLU A 106 8.71 -9.24 -4.45
CA GLU A 106 9.30 -9.44 -5.78
C GLU A 106 8.25 -9.28 -6.88
N GLU A 107 7.01 -9.77 -6.67
CA GLU A 107 5.91 -9.58 -7.63
C GLU A 107 5.49 -8.10 -7.76
N MET A 108 5.43 -7.37 -6.65
CA MET A 108 5.13 -5.94 -6.64
C MET A 108 6.26 -5.10 -7.22
N ARG A 109 7.47 -5.65 -7.37
CA ARG A 109 8.62 -4.91 -7.87
C ARG A 109 8.33 -4.39 -9.28
N PRO A 110 8.54 -3.09 -9.57
CA PRO A 110 8.42 -2.61 -10.94
C PRO A 110 9.35 -3.44 -11.83
N PRO A 111 8.91 -3.80 -13.05
CA PRO A 111 9.82 -4.42 -14.01
C PRO A 111 11.01 -3.49 -14.12
N ARG A 112 12.21 -4.00 -13.79
CA ARG A 112 13.42 -3.25 -14.01
C ARG A 112 13.50 -3.06 -15.51
N GLY A 113 13.25 -1.84 -15.99
CA GLY A 113 13.47 -1.52 -17.39
C GLY A 113 14.88 -2.00 -17.74
N ALA A 114 15.03 -2.68 -18.86
CA ALA A 114 16.33 -3.13 -19.36
C ALA A 114 17.19 -1.88 -19.62
N GLY A 115 17.84 -1.38 -18.57
CA GLY A 115 18.52 -0.10 -18.53
C GLY A 115 19.89 -0.19 -19.19
N GLY A 116 19.89 -0.43 -20.50
CA GLY A 116 21.10 -0.65 -21.28
C GLY A 116 21.51 0.49 -22.21
N SER A 117 20.69 1.54 -22.40
CA SER A 117 20.90 2.43 -23.56
C SER A 117 20.55 3.90 -23.36
N GLY A 118 20.72 4.49 -22.17
CA GLY A 118 20.56 5.95 -21.96
C GLY A 118 19.18 6.57 -22.30
N GLN A 119 18.28 5.80 -22.89
CA GLN A 119 16.91 6.14 -23.24
C GLN A 119 16.06 5.86 -22.01
N ARG A 120 15.24 6.85 -21.63
CA ARG A 120 14.27 6.67 -20.56
C ARG A 120 13.33 5.52 -20.94
N PRO A 121 13.10 4.53 -20.04
CA PRO A 121 12.13 3.48 -20.30
C PRO A 121 10.79 4.09 -20.70
N GLN A 122 10.22 3.64 -21.81
CA GLN A 122 8.87 4.05 -22.18
C GLN A 122 7.91 3.62 -21.05
N PRO A 123 6.95 4.48 -20.66
CA PRO A 123 5.97 4.10 -19.65
C PRO A 123 5.12 2.93 -20.17
N PRO A 124 4.71 2.00 -19.29
CA PRO A 124 3.86 0.88 -19.68
C PRO A 124 2.54 1.38 -20.26
N SER A 125 2.03 0.69 -21.27
CA SER A 125 0.73 0.96 -21.90
C SER A 125 -0.42 0.85 -20.89
N PRO A 126 -1.59 1.47 -21.14
CA PRO A 126 -2.75 1.32 -20.27
C PRO A 126 -3.15 -0.14 -20.00
N THR A 127 -3.10 -1.00 -21.02
CA THR A 127 -3.42 -2.44 -20.94
C THR A 127 -2.43 -3.17 -20.04
N GLU A 128 -1.12 -2.95 -20.21
CA GLU A 128 -0.09 -3.55 -19.36
C GLU A 128 -0.23 -3.09 -17.91
N ARG A 129 -0.55 -1.81 -17.67
CA ARG A 129 -0.82 -1.30 -16.32
C ARG A 129 -2.02 -1.98 -15.68
N GLN A 130 -3.08 -2.23 -16.45
CA GLN A 130 -4.28 -2.91 -15.95
C GLN A 130 -4.00 -4.38 -15.64
N ALA A 131 -3.33 -5.10 -16.55
CA ALA A 131 -2.93 -6.49 -16.34
C ALA A 131 -2.04 -6.62 -15.10
N ARG A 132 -1.05 -5.73 -14.95
CA ARG A 132 -0.17 -5.69 -13.79
C ARG A 132 -0.93 -5.39 -12.50
N THR A 133 -1.90 -4.48 -12.52
CA THR A 133 -2.70 -4.18 -11.32
C THR A 133 -3.50 -5.42 -10.90
N ARG A 134 -4.13 -6.12 -11.85
CA ARG A 134 -4.84 -7.38 -11.56
C ARG A 134 -3.93 -8.49 -11.03
N ALA A 135 -2.72 -8.62 -11.59
CA ALA A 135 -1.74 -9.60 -11.13
C ALA A 135 -1.30 -9.31 -9.68
N ILE A 136 -1.03 -8.05 -9.36
CA ILE A 136 -0.69 -7.63 -7.99
C ILE A 136 -1.87 -7.88 -7.04
N ASP A 137 -3.10 -7.51 -7.43
CA ASP A 137 -4.29 -7.72 -6.60
C ASP A 137 -4.51 -9.21 -6.32
N ALA A 138 -4.34 -10.08 -7.33
CA ALA A 138 -4.43 -11.52 -7.18
C ALA A 138 -3.34 -12.08 -6.24
N ALA A 139 -2.08 -11.64 -6.42
CA ALA A 139 -0.97 -12.04 -5.56
C ALA A 139 -1.19 -11.60 -4.10
N ILE A 140 -1.74 -10.41 -3.86
CA ILE A 140 -2.11 -9.94 -2.52
C ILE A 140 -3.19 -10.82 -1.91
N GLN A 141 -4.23 -11.17 -2.68
CA GLN A 141 -5.31 -12.05 -2.21
C GLN A 141 -4.81 -13.45 -1.87
N GLU A 142 -4.01 -14.05 -2.75
CA GLU A 142 -3.41 -15.37 -2.55
C GLU A 142 -2.51 -15.40 -1.33
N ALA A 143 -1.58 -14.44 -1.21
CA ALA A 143 -0.72 -14.34 -0.05
C ALA A 143 -1.52 -14.12 1.23
N SER A 144 -2.62 -13.36 1.18
CA SER A 144 -3.47 -13.12 2.36
C SER A 144 -4.23 -14.37 2.81
N ALA A 145 -4.72 -15.17 1.86
CA ALA A 145 -5.32 -16.48 2.15
C ALA A 145 -4.29 -17.41 2.79
N ALA A 146 -3.10 -17.53 2.17
CA ALA A 146 -2.01 -18.36 2.69
C ALA A 146 -1.57 -17.93 4.10
N VAL A 147 -1.49 -16.63 4.39
CA VAL A 147 -1.21 -16.13 5.75
C VAL A 147 -2.32 -16.56 6.71
N THR A 148 -3.59 -16.44 6.32
CA THR A 148 -4.74 -16.80 7.16
C THR A 148 -4.79 -18.30 7.49
N ASP A 149 -4.42 -19.15 6.52
CA ASP A 149 -4.36 -20.61 6.69
C ASP A 149 -3.25 -21.06 7.66
N LEU A 150 -2.21 -20.23 7.86
CA LEU A 150 -1.16 -20.49 8.85
C LEU A 150 -1.58 -20.18 10.29
N LEU A 151 -2.68 -19.46 10.48
CA LEU A 151 -3.16 -19.01 11.79
C LEU A 151 -4.14 -20.02 12.39
N ASN A 152 -4.11 -20.16 13.71
CA ASN A 152 -5.17 -20.86 14.43
C ASN A 152 -6.42 -19.98 14.58
N GLU A 153 -7.52 -20.55 15.06
CA GLU A 153 -8.80 -19.83 15.18
C GLU A 153 -8.74 -18.59 16.08
N GLU A 154 -8.01 -18.65 17.21
CA GLU A 154 -7.83 -17.49 18.09
C GLU A 154 -7.06 -16.37 17.38
N GLN A 155 -6.01 -16.72 16.65
CA GLN A 155 -5.19 -15.79 15.88
C GLN A 155 -5.97 -15.17 14.72
N LYS A 156 -6.88 -15.92 14.07
CA LYS A 156 -7.76 -15.39 13.02
C LYS A 156 -8.72 -14.33 13.57
N LEU A 157 -9.29 -14.55 14.76
CA LEU A 157 -10.14 -13.55 15.42
C LEU A 157 -9.35 -12.26 15.72
N ARG A 158 -8.15 -12.40 16.28
CA ARG A 158 -7.26 -11.25 16.52
C ARG A 158 -6.85 -10.56 15.21
N LEU A 159 -6.63 -11.30 14.12
CA LEU A 159 -6.30 -10.72 12.82
C LEU A 159 -7.40 -9.79 12.31
N VAL A 160 -8.67 -10.11 12.52
CA VAL A 160 -9.80 -9.23 12.15
C VAL A 160 -9.71 -7.89 12.89
N THR A 161 -9.48 -7.90 14.20
CA THR A 161 -9.27 -6.68 15.00
C THR A 161 -8.06 -5.89 14.52
N LEU A 162 -6.96 -6.58 14.19
CA LEU A 162 -5.76 -5.95 13.66
C LEU A 162 -6.04 -5.24 12.32
N LEU A 163 -6.75 -5.90 11.41
CA LEU A 163 -7.12 -5.31 10.11
C LEU A 163 -7.99 -4.06 10.28
N GLN A 164 -8.95 -4.09 11.21
CA GLN A 164 -9.78 -2.92 11.53
C GLN A 164 -8.95 -1.78 12.15
N ALA A 165 -7.98 -2.10 13.00
CA ALA A 165 -7.09 -1.11 13.59
C ALA A 165 -6.22 -0.43 12.53
N PHE A 166 -5.73 -1.18 11.55
CA PHE A 166 -5.02 -0.62 10.40
C PHE A 166 -5.92 0.26 9.53
N ASP A 167 -7.20 -0.10 9.35
CA ASP A 167 -8.18 0.76 8.70
C ASP A 167 -8.38 2.09 9.45
N ALA A 168 -8.43 2.06 10.79
CA ALA A 168 -8.47 3.25 11.64
C ALA A 168 -7.23 4.12 11.46
N LEU A 169 -6.04 3.52 11.54
CA LEU A 169 -4.77 4.23 11.35
C LEU A 169 -4.69 4.90 9.98
N ARG A 170 -5.17 4.23 8.93
CA ARG A 170 -5.26 4.79 7.57
C ARG A 170 -6.23 5.97 7.50
N ALA A 171 -7.41 5.86 8.13
CA ALA A 171 -8.37 6.96 8.22
C ALA A 171 -7.78 8.17 8.97
N GLY A 172 -7.00 7.90 10.02
CA GLY A 172 -6.20 8.87 10.78
C GLY A 172 -4.96 9.41 10.09
N ARG A 173 -4.67 8.98 8.86
CA ARG A 173 -3.47 9.34 8.08
C ARG A 173 -2.15 9.05 8.80
N ILE A 174 -2.12 8.00 9.61
CA ILE A 174 -0.90 7.53 10.29
C ILE A 174 -0.15 6.57 9.36
N PRO A 175 1.12 6.87 9.02
CA PRO A 175 1.87 6.05 8.08
C PRO A 175 2.26 4.70 8.73
N PRO A 176 2.17 3.56 8.02
CA PRO A 176 2.52 2.25 8.58
C PRO A 176 3.93 2.16 9.19
N PRO A 177 4.98 2.80 8.64
CA PRO A 177 6.31 2.79 9.26
C PRO A 177 6.33 3.32 10.71
N ALA A 178 5.51 4.32 11.04
CA ALA A 178 5.46 4.88 12.40
C ALA A 178 4.91 3.88 13.43
N LEU A 179 4.18 2.85 13.01
CA LEU A 179 3.62 1.83 13.92
C LEU A 179 4.70 1.02 14.61
N ARG A 180 5.87 0.87 13.99
CA ARG A 180 7.01 0.17 14.60
C ARG A 180 7.49 0.89 15.86
N ASP A 181 7.52 2.21 15.81
CA ASP A 181 8.04 3.06 16.89
C ASP A 181 6.98 3.32 17.97
N LEU A 182 5.70 3.23 17.61
CA LEU A 182 4.60 3.44 18.55
C LEU A 182 4.44 2.33 19.58
N GLN A 183 4.93 1.11 19.32
CA GLN A 183 4.84 -0.03 20.26
C GLN A 183 3.46 -0.15 20.94
N LEU A 184 2.39 -0.13 20.14
CA LEU A 184 1.01 -0.10 20.63
C LEU A 184 0.70 -1.33 21.50
N THR A 185 0.03 -1.12 22.63
CA THR A 185 -0.40 -2.18 23.54
C THR A 185 -1.60 -2.97 22.98
N GLU A 186 -1.84 -4.18 23.48
CA GLU A 186 -2.99 -5.01 23.08
C GLU A 186 -4.35 -4.30 23.30
N ALA A 187 -4.45 -3.51 24.37
CA ALA A 187 -5.62 -2.66 24.65
C ALA A 187 -5.80 -1.57 23.59
N GLN A 188 -4.72 -0.88 23.21
CA GLN A 188 -4.75 0.16 22.18
C GLN A 188 -5.12 -0.41 20.81
N TRP A 189 -4.59 -1.57 20.43
CA TRP A 189 -4.96 -2.26 19.19
C TRP A 189 -6.46 -2.60 19.16
N THR A 190 -7.00 -3.08 20.27
CA THR A 190 -8.43 -3.38 20.39
C THR A 190 -9.29 -2.11 20.24
N GLN A 191 -8.89 -1.02 20.88
CA GLN A 191 -9.58 0.27 20.76
C GLN A 191 -9.53 0.83 19.34
N LEU A 192 -8.38 0.73 18.66
CA LEU A 192 -8.26 1.10 17.26
C LEU A 192 -9.13 0.23 16.36
N GLY A 193 -9.19 -1.08 16.62
CA GLY A 193 -10.08 -2.00 15.91
C GLY A 193 -11.54 -1.61 16.02
N ALA A 194 -11.98 -1.20 17.21
CA ALA A 194 -13.36 -0.74 17.44
C ALA A 194 -13.70 0.56 16.69
N LEU A 195 -12.74 1.46 16.47
CA LEU A 195 -12.96 2.68 15.68
C LEU A 195 -13.16 2.39 14.18
N GLY A 196 -12.40 1.42 13.65
CA GLY A 196 -12.43 1.04 12.24
C GLY A 196 -12.27 2.24 11.30
N LYS A 197 -13.00 2.24 10.18
CA LYS A 197 -12.88 3.29 9.13
C LYS A 197 -13.37 4.69 9.54
N ASN A 198 -14.02 4.82 10.70
CA ASN A 198 -14.56 6.09 11.19
C ASN A 198 -13.58 6.85 12.09
N ALA A 199 -12.37 6.31 12.31
CA ALA A 199 -11.36 6.96 13.13
C ALA A 199 -10.93 8.30 12.52
N THR A 200 -10.81 9.33 13.37
CA THR A 200 -10.19 10.60 13.02
C THR A 200 -8.77 10.64 13.56
N HIS A 201 -7.96 11.57 13.07
CA HIS A 201 -6.62 11.77 13.61
C HIS A 201 -6.67 12.08 15.12
N GLU A 202 -7.63 12.90 15.55
CA GLU A 202 -7.82 13.29 16.96
C GLU A 202 -8.21 12.11 17.85
N THR A 203 -9.15 11.26 17.40
CA THR A 203 -9.55 10.09 18.21
C THR A 203 -8.41 9.11 18.39
N ILE A 204 -7.53 8.97 17.39
CA ILE A 204 -6.35 8.11 17.52
C ILE A 204 -5.33 8.74 18.46
N LEU A 205 -5.03 10.04 18.33
CA LEU A 205 -4.11 10.72 19.25
C LEU A 205 -4.56 10.61 20.71
N ALA A 206 -5.87 10.63 20.98
CA ALA A 206 -6.41 10.45 22.32
C ALA A 206 -6.13 9.05 22.92
N LEU A 207 -5.96 8.02 22.07
CA LEU A 207 -5.59 6.66 22.52
C LEU A 207 -4.09 6.50 22.75
N LEU A 208 -3.26 7.39 22.22
CA LEU A 208 -1.80 7.34 22.34
C LEU A 208 -1.32 8.00 23.63
N THR A 209 -0.25 7.45 24.19
CA THR A 209 0.52 8.11 25.26
C THR A 209 1.29 9.31 24.72
N ASP A 210 1.71 10.23 25.60
CA ASP A 210 2.45 11.43 25.15
C ASP A 210 3.80 11.08 24.51
N ALA A 211 4.47 10.03 24.99
CA ALA A 211 5.68 9.50 24.37
C ALA A 211 5.42 8.98 22.94
N GLN A 212 4.30 8.28 22.73
CA GLN A 212 3.88 7.80 21.41
C GLN A 212 3.51 8.95 20.46
N LYS A 213 2.82 9.99 20.96
CA LYS A 213 2.53 11.19 20.17
C LYS A 213 3.82 11.89 19.73
N ALA A 214 4.80 12.02 20.63
CA ALA A 214 6.10 12.60 20.30
C ALA A 214 6.84 11.77 19.24
N ALA A 215 6.80 10.44 19.32
CA ALA A 215 7.37 9.55 18.32
C ALA A 215 6.67 9.64 16.95
N LEU A 216 5.34 9.84 16.95
CA LEU A 216 4.59 10.05 15.71
C LEU A 216 4.95 11.38 15.04
N GLU A 217 5.15 12.44 15.83
CA GLU A 217 5.52 13.76 15.32
C GLU A 217 6.97 13.77 14.80
N SER A 218 7.90 13.06 15.45
CA SER A 218 9.26 12.90 14.93
C SER A 218 9.32 12.04 13.66
N SER A 219 8.35 11.16 13.46
CA SER A 219 8.20 10.35 12.25
C SER A 219 7.56 11.11 11.09
N ARG A 220 6.96 12.28 11.34
CA ARG A 220 6.45 13.11 10.24
C ARG A 220 7.65 13.64 9.45
N PRO A 221 7.64 13.52 8.11
CA PRO A 221 8.61 14.23 7.29
C PRO A 221 8.55 15.70 7.66
N GLY A 222 9.67 16.25 8.16
CA GLY A 222 9.74 17.64 8.59
C GLY A 222 9.24 18.60 7.50
N PRO A 223 8.83 19.81 7.88
CA PRO A 223 8.25 20.80 6.95
C PRO A 223 9.15 21.10 5.75
N ASP A 224 10.45 20.85 5.88
CA ASP A 224 11.40 21.06 4.81
C ASP A 224 11.22 20.08 3.65
N GLY A 225 10.60 18.89 3.84
CA GLY A 225 10.29 17.92 2.77
C GLY A 225 11.48 17.48 1.90
N ARG A 226 12.67 18.01 2.19
CA ARG A 226 13.94 17.85 1.50
C ARG A 226 14.77 16.91 2.34
N GLY A 227 14.28 15.67 2.50
CA GLY A 227 15.11 14.54 2.87
C GLY A 227 16.17 14.18 1.82
N ARG A 228 16.63 15.16 1.02
CA ARG A 228 18.01 15.12 0.55
C ARG A 228 18.83 15.55 1.77
N PRO A 229 19.72 14.69 2.31
CA PRO A 229 20.75 15.22 3.20
C PRO A 229 21.35 16.45 2.52
N PRO A 230 21.69 17.53 3.26
CA PRO A 230 22.47 18.61 2.68
C PRO A 230 23.62 17.93 1.98
N HIS A 231 23.66 18.07 0.65
CA HIS A 231 24.76 17.55 -0.13
C HIS A 231 25.90 18.50 0.24
N GLU A 232 26.56 18.26 1.37
CA GLU A 232 27.80 18.92 1.80
C GLU A 232 28.97 18.47 0.93
N GLY A 233 28.74 17.56 -0.01
CA GLY A 233 29.63 17.40 -1.14
C GLY A 233 29.59 18.68 -2.00
N PRO A 234 30.76 19.19 -2.43
CA PRO A 234 30.82 20.30 -3.38
C PRO A 234 29.86 20.04 -4.55
N PRO A 235 29.30 21.10 -5.18
CA PRO A 235 28.50 20.92 -6.38
C PRO A 235 29.25 19.98 -7.32
N PRO A 236 28.58 18.97 -7.93
CA PRO A 236 29.24 18.12 -8.90
C PRO A 236 29.96 19.05 -9.88
N PRO A 237 31.29 18.89 -10.06
CA PRO A 237 32.07 19.81 -10.88
C PRO A 237 31.34 19.94 -12.20
N GLY A 238 30.99 21.20 -12.52
CA GLY A 238 30.18 21.54 -13.68
C GLY A 238 30.69 20.74 -14.86
N GLY A 239 29.75 20.05 -15.52
CA GLY A 239 30.03 19.35 -16.75
C GLY A 239 30.89 20.23 -17.63
N PHE A 240 32.00 19.66 -18.08
CA PHE A 240 32.86 20.23 -19.10
C PHE A 240 31.97 20.88 -20.15
N GLY A 241 32.05 22.22 -20.23
CA GLY A 241 31.51 22.94 -21.36
C GLY A 241 32.14 22.41 -22.66
N PRO A 242 31.63 22.82 -23.82
CA PRO A 242 32.17 22.42 -25.12
C PRO A 242 33.65 22.79 -25.35
N ASP A 243 34.29 23.51 -24.42
CA ASP A 243 35.69 23.91 -24.45
C ASP A 243 36.63 22.99 -23.63
N GLY A 244 36.18 21.78 -23.27
CA GLY A 244 37.07 20.77 -22.67
C GLY A 244 38.24 20.44 -23.62
N PRO A 245 39.48 20.33 -23.11
CA PRO A 245 40.64 20.05 -23.95
C PRO A 245 40.43 18.74 -24.72
N PRO A 246 40.86 18.66 -26.00
CA PRO A 246 40.72 17.45 -26.78
C PRO A 246 41.43 16.29 -26.07
N PRO A 247 40.88 15.06 -26.14
CA PRO A 247 41.56 13.90 -25.58
C PRO A 247 42.95 13.77 -26.19
N PRO A 248 43.96 13.32 -25.43
CA PRO A 248 45.29 13.09 -25.98
C PRO A 248 45.21 12.02 -27.07
N ASP A 249 45.54 12.40 -28.29
CA ASP A 249 45.81 11.46 -29.39
C ASP A 249 47.00 10.59 -29.01
N GLY A 250 46.78 9.32 -28.68
CA GLY A 250 47.93 8.48 -28.36
C GLY A 250 47.71 7.11 -27.74
N PHE A 251 46.77 6.30 -28.24
CA PHE A 251 46.87 4.85 -28.07
C PHE A 251 46.84 4.19 -29.45
N GLN A 252 48.05 3.94 -29.98
CA GLN A 252 48.30 2.92 -30.98
C GLN A 252 48.56 1.58 -30.28
#